data_AF-A0A2D5AJ69-F1
#
_entry.id   AF-A0A2D5AJ69-F1
#
_cell.length_a   1.000
_cell.length_b   1.000
_cell.length_c   1.000
_cell.angle_alpha   90.00
_cell.angle_beta   90.00
_cell.angle_gamma   90.00
#
_symmetry.space_group_name_H-M   'P 1'
#
loop_
_entity.id
_entity.type
_entity.pdbx_description
1 polymer ?
#
loop_
_entity_poly.entity_id
_entity_poly.type
_entity_poly.pdbx_seq_one_letter_code
_entity_poly.pdbx_strand_id
1 'polypeptide(L)' 'MKNSFHSSPSKTRINRRTALKFGAGFGLGLAWPNSKVIGANEDIRVGVIGVNSRGKGHLNAYQKMGGVRVAAICDTDP' A
#
# COMPACT_ATOMS: atom_id res chain seq x y z
N MET A 1 -37.33 -11.95 -59.48
CA MET A 1 -37.48 -11.05 -58.32
C MET A 1 -36.22 -11.20 -57.46
N LYS A 2 -35.27 -10.25 -57.52
CA LYS A 2 -34.95 -9.24 -56.48
C LYS A 2 -34.70 -9.91 -55.10
N ASN A 3 -33.54 -9.87 -54.43
CA ASN A 3 -32.45 -8.90 -54.39
C ASN A 3 -31.15 -9.51 -53.82
N SER A 4 -30.03 -9.01 -54.34
CA SER A 4 -28.72 -8.95 -53.73
C SER A 4 -28.72 -8.21 -52.39
N PHE A 5 -28.21 -8.83 -51.33
CA PHE A 5 -27.77 -8.13 -50.11
C PHE A 5 -26.31 -8.51 -49.83
N HIS A 6 -25.42 -7.61 -50.23
CA HIS A 6 -24.05 -7.55 -49.75
C HIS A 6 -24.07 -7.07 -48.28
N SER A 7 -23.46 -7.81 -47.37
CA SER A 7 -23.05 -7.30 -46.04
C SER A 7 -21.57 -7.58 -45.83
N SER A 8 -20.75 -6.62 -46.27
CA SER A 8 -19.31 -6.62 -46.00
C SER A 8 -19.06 -6.40 -44.49
N PRO A 9 -18.18 -7.18 -43.83
CA PRO A 9 -17.92 -7.01 -42.41
C PRO A 9 -17.25 -5.66 -42.20
N SER A 10 -17.87 -4.78 -41.40
CA SER A 10 -17.30 -3.50 -41.02
C SER A 10 -15.98 -3.72 -40.29
N LYS A 11 -14.84 -3.37 -40.92
CA LYS A 11 -13.52 -3.36 -40.26
C LYS A 11 -13.59 -2.47 -39.02
N THR A 12 -13.58 -3.07 -37.83
CA THR A 12 -13.51 -2.37 -36.56
C THR A 12 -12.24 -1.54 -36.50
N ARG A 13 -12.35 -0.22 -36.63
CA ARG A 13 -11.22 0.71 -36.52
C ARG A 13 -10.85 0.84 -35.05
N ILE A 14 -9.73 0.27 -34.65
CA ILE A 14 -9.17 0.47 -33.30
C ILE A 14 -8.87 1.96 -33.12
N ASN A 15 -9.64 2.61 -32.25
CA ASN A 15 -9.51 4.02 -31.94
C ASN A 15 -8.40 4.19 -30.88
N ARG A 16 -7.45 5.11 -31.09
CA ARG A 16 -6.34 5.40 -30.16
C ARG A 16 -6.86 5.71 -28.74
N ARG A 17 -8.06 6.29 -28.65
CA ARG A 17 -8.76 6.56 -27.40
C ARG A 17 -9.13 5.30 -26.64
N THR A 18 -9.42 4.20 -27.33
CA THR A 18 -9.69 2.90 -26.72
C THR A 18 -8.41 2.32 -26.12
N ALA A 19 -7.27 2.41 -26.81
CA ALA A 19 -5.98 2.00 -26.27
C ALA A 19 -5.56 2.84 -25.05
N LEU A 20 -5.76 4.16 -25.08
CA LEU A 20 -5.50 5.04 -23.93
C LEU A 20 -6.42 4.74 -22.74
N LYS A 21 -7.70 4.44 -22.97
CA LYS A 21 -8.65 4.05 -21.92
C LYS A 21 -8.25 2.73 -21.25
N PHE A 22 -7.77 1.75 -22.03
CA PHE A 22 -7.27 0.49 -21.49
C PHE A 22 -5.93 0.65 -20.73
N GLY A 23 -5.00 1.46 -21.25
CA GLY A 23 -3.71 1.71 -20.60
C GLY A 23 -3.79 2.53 -19.31
N ALA A 24 -4.70 3.52 -19.25
CA ALA A 24 -4.88 4.36 -18.07
C ALA A 24 -5.39 3.57 -16.85
N GLY A 25 -6.23 2.55 -17.06
CA GLY A 25 -6.76 1.72 -15.97
C GLY A 25 -5.69 0.88 -15.25
N PHE A 26 -4.68 0.39 -15.99
CA PHE A 26 -3.57 -0.36 -15.42
C PHE A 26 -2.49 0.55 -14.81
N GLY A 27 -2.21 1.70 -15.43
CA GLY A 27 -1.20 2.65 -14.94
C GLY A 27 -1.58 3.31 -13.61
N LEU A 28 -2.87 3.59 -13.40
CA LEU A 28 -3.35 4.21 -12.15
C LEU A 28 -3.29 3.26 -10.95
N GLY A 29 -3.43 1.94 -11.14
CA GLY A 29 -3.31 0.96 -10.05
C GLY A 29 -1.89 0.81 -9.52
N LEU A 30 -0.88 0.95 -10.39
CA LEU A 30 0.54 0.93 -10.03
C LEU A 30 1.03 2.28 -9.48
N ALA A 31 0.42 3.38 -9.92
CA ALA A 31 0.68 4.72 -9.40
C ALA A 31 -0.05 5.00 -8.07
N TRP A 32 -0.99 4.14 -7.66
CA TRP A 32 -1.61 4.24 -6.35
C TRP A 32 -0.56 3.96 -5.28
N PRO A 33 -0.37 4.85 -4.28
CA PRO A 33 0.58 4.61 -3.21
C PRO A 33 0.08 3.41 -2.38
N ASN A 34 0.58 2.22 -2.72
CA ASN A 34 0.37 0.97 -1.99
C ASN A 34 1.23 0.98 -0.71
N SER A 35 1.22 2.09 0.04
CA SER A 35 2.02 2.30 1.26
C SER A 35 1.56 1.42 2.43
N LYS A 36 0.42 0.75 2.29
CA LYS A 36 -0.09 -0.23 3.25
C LYS A 36 0.14 -1.64 2.69
N VAL A 37 1.35 -2.15 2.90
CA VAL A 37 1.61 -3.59 2.82
C VAL A 37 0.78 -4.25 3.93
N ILE A 38 0.11 -5.37 3.65
CA ILE A 38 -0.63 -6.13 4.66
C ILE A 38 0.37 -6.52 5.77
N GLY A 39 0.12 -6.10 7.02
CA GLY A 39 1.07 -6.26 8.13
C GLY A 39 1.98 -5.05 8.41
N ALA A 40 2.03 -4.05 7.54
CA ALA A 40 2.82 -2.84 7.78
C ALA A 40 2.07 -1.85 8.69
N ASN A 41 2.65 -1.61 9.86
CA ASN A 41 2.28 -0.57 10.84
C ASN A 41 1.05 -0.84 11.74
N GLU A 42 0.53 -2.06 11.81
CA GLU A 42 -0.56 -2.38 12.74
C GLU A 42 -0.09 -2.59 14.19
N ASP A 43 1.09 -3.18 14.38
CA ASP A 43 1.70 -3.40 15.70
C ASP A 43 3.23 -3.27 15.64
N ILE A 44 3.75 -2.09 15.96
CA ILE A 44 5.18 -1.80 16.04
C ILE A 44 5.70 -2.25 17.42
N ARG A 45 6.50 -3.32 17.44
CA ARG A 45 7.11 -3.85 18.66
C ARG A 45 8.49 -3.23 18.90
N VAL A 46 8.64 -2.54 20.02
CA VAL A 46 9.88 -1.83 20.37
C VAL A 46 10.50 -2.46 21.62
N GLY A 47 11.82 -2.66 21.60
CA GLY A 47 12.61 -3.02 22.78
C GLY A 47 13.37 -1.81 23.31
N VAL A 48 13.43 -1.63 24.63
CA VAL A 48 14.20 -0.55 25.26
C VAL A 48 15.33 -1.15 26.09
N ILE A 49 16.58 -0.77 25.78
CA ILE A 49 17.78 -1.20 26.51
C ILE A 49 18.31 0.00 27.29
N GLY A 50 18.52 -0.16 28.60
CA GLY A 50 18.85 0.91 29.54
C GLY A 50 17.63 1.74 29.89
N VAL A 51 16.83 1.30 30.88
CA VAL A 51 15.62 2.02 31.29
C VAL A 51 15.88 3.10 32.33
N ASN A 52 17.09 3.19 32.88
CA ASN A 52 17.45 4.25 33.80
C ASN A 52 17.53 5.65 33.14
N SER A 53 17.48 6.72 33.95
CA SER A 53 17.55 8.14 33.54
C SER A 53 16.70 8.48 32.30
N ARG A 54 17.30 8.56 31.10
CA ARG A 54 16.64 8.92 29.83
C ARG A 54 15.83 7.77 29.21
N GLY A 55 16.07 6.53 29.63
CA GLY A 55 15.31 5.36 29.18
C GLY A 55 13.83 5.44 29.55
N LYS A 56 13.50 5.94 30.75
CA LYS A 56 12.12 6.18 31.20
C LYS A 56 11.34 7.11 30.26
N GLY A 57 12.00 8.12 29.68
CA GLY A 57 11.37 9.05 28.74
C GLY A 57 10.94 8.36 27.44
N HIS A 58 11.81 7.51 26.89
CA HIS A 58 11.51 6.72 25.69
C HIS A 58 10.41 5.70 25.95
N LEU A 59 10.48 5.00 27.08
CA LEU A 59 9.45 4.03 27.47
C LEU A 59 8.06 4.67 27.57
N ASN A 60 7.98 5.83 28.23
CA ASN A 60 6.73 6.58 28.41
C ASN A 60 6.20 7.14 27.08
N ALA A 61 7.10 7.60 26.19
CA ALA A 61 6.72 8.05 24.86
C ALA A 61 6.14 6.90 24.01
N TYR A 62 6.82 5.76 23.96
CA TYR A 62 6.37 4.59 23.17
C TYR A 62 5.09 3.96 23.73
N GLN A 63 4.89 3.94 25.05
CA GLN A 63 3.64 3.46 25.66
C GLN A 63 2.42 4.31 25.29
N LYS A 64 2.61 5.59 24.97
CA LYS A 64 1.53 6.51 24.60
C LYS A 64 1.25 6.55 23.09
N MET A 65 2.13 5.97 22.27
CA MET A 65 1.94 5.94 20.83
C MET A 65 0.96 4.83 20.44
N GLY A 66 -0.12 5.19 19.75
CA GLY A 66 -1.05 4.22 19.19
C GLY A 66 -0.36 3.31 18.16
N GLY A 67 -0.63 2.00 18.23
CA GLY A 67 0.00 1.02 17.35
C GLY A 67 1.44 0.65 17.73
N VAL A 68 1.95 1.12 18.87
CA VAL A 68 3.27 0.73 19.40
C VAL A 68 3.11 -0.10 20.67
N ARG A 69 3.85 -1.20 20.76
CA ARG A 69 3.95 -2.05 21.95
C ARG A 69 5.40 -2.16 22.39
N VAL A 70 5.66 -1.87 23.65
CA VAL A 70 6.95 -2.20 24.25
C VAL A 70 6.98 -3.71 24.51
N ALA A 71 7.78 -4.44 23.72
CA ALA A 71 7.81 -5.90 23.75
C ALA A 71 8.96 -6.47 24.60
N ALA A 72 10.00 -5.68 24.83
CA ALA A 72 11.15 -6.09 25.63
C ALA A 72 11.76 -4.90 26.37
N ILE A 73 12.29 -5.17 27.56
CA ILE A 73 13.06 -4.23 28.36
C ILE A 73 14.32 -4.96 28.83
N CYS A 74 15.47 -4.30 28.76
CA CYS A 74 16.74 -4.77 29.29
C CYS A 74 17.43 -3.60 30.01
N ASP A 75 18.09 -3.84 31.14
CA ASP A 75 18.97 -2.87 31.78
C ASP A 75 20.26 -3.58 32.22
N THR A 76 21.37 -2.86 32.22
CA THR A 76 22.70 -3.41 32.56
C THR A 76 23.10 -3.10 34.01
N ASP A 77 22.19 -2.55 34.81
CA ASP A 77 22.36 -2.51 36.27
C ASP A 77 22.09 -3.92 36.86
N PRO A 78 22.91 -4.42 37.80
CA PRO A 78 22.63 -5.67 38.50
C PRO A 78 21.36 -5.61 39.38
#